data_AF-A0AAU4H0R6-F1
#
_entry.id   AF-A0AAU4H0R6-F1
#
_cell.length_a   1.000
_cell.length_b   1.000
_cell.length_c   1.000
_cell.angle_alpha   90.00
_cell.angle_beta   90.00
_cell.angle_gamma   90.00
#
_symmetry.space_group_name_H-M   'P 1'
#
loop_
_entity.id
_entity.type
_entity.pdbx_description
1 polymer ?
#
loop_
_entity_poly.entity_id
_entity_poly.type
_entity_poly.pdbx_seq_one_letter_code
_entity_poly.pdbx_strand_id
1 'polypeptide(L)'
;MYEPIRTKSVHSTVARTPSSDFPHRSREEELDIQLAGHLAALLAVTDELRALEPSSELDVAAERLAGQLTRLRGASPSRASSAAASTSRLDALHLRAHALAGRALVVAASRADTAAAILSAERMDAHAVTVVA
;
A
#
# COMPACT_ATOMS: atom_id res chain seq x y z
N MET A 1 -16.59 67.41 12.49
CA MET A 1 -17.74 67.28 11.57
C MET A 1 -17.56 65.98 10.81
N TYR A 2 -18.42 65.00 11.12
CA TYR A 2 -18.53 63.73 10.39
C TYR A 2 -19.37 64.00 9.14
N GLU A 3 -18.99 63.42 8.00
CA GLU A 3 -20.01 62.89 7.10
C GLU A 3 -19.69 61.42 6.75
N PRO A 4 -20.62 60.50 7.03
CA PRO A 4 -20.53 59.10 6.63
C PRO A 4 -21.42 58.85 5.41
N ILE A 5 -20.86 58.34 4.30
CA ILE A 5 -21.65 57.75 3.21
C ILE A 5 -20.95 56.47 2.76
N ARG A 6 -21.38 55.31 3.26
CA ARG A 6 -22.47 54.46 2.72
C ARG A 6 -22.15 53.94 1.32
N THR A 7 -21.23 52.98 1.25
CA THR A 7 -21.39 51.91 0.28
C THR A 7 -21.81 50.67 1.07
N LYS A 8 -23.00 50.15 0.78
CA LYS A 8 -23.29 48.75 1.10
C LYS A 8 -22.19 47.97 0.39
N SER A 9 -21.38 47.23 1.12
CA SER A 9 -20.51 46.22 0.52
C SER A 9 -21.46 45.24 -0.16
N VAL A 10 -21.66 45.41 -1.47
CA VAL A 10 -22.31 44.43 -2.33
C VAL A 10 -21.27 43.36 -2.63
N HIS A 11 -20.66 42.80 -1.58
CA HIS A 11 -20.18 41.43 -1.69
C HIS A 11 -21.45 40.59 -1.71
N SER A 12 -21.98 40.47 -2.92
CA SER A 12 -22.86 39.40 -3.32
C SER A 12 -22.24 38.13 -2.73
N THR A 13 -22.86 37.64 -1.68
CA THR A 13 -22.87 36.23 -1.35
C THR A 13 -23.21 35.52 -2.64
N VAL A 14 -22.17 35.11 -3.39
CA VAL A 14 -22.25 33.99 -4.31
C VAL A 14 -22.58 32.82 -3.42
N ALA A 15 -23.88 32.69 -3.20
CA ALA A 15 -24.49 31.49 -2.75
C ALA A 15 -24.09 30.40 -3.75
N ARG A 16 -23.61 29.30 -3.16
CA ARG A 16 -23.89 27.95 -3.64
C ARG A 16 -22.99 27.43 -4.75
N THR A 17 -21.78 27.09 -4.34
CA THR A 17 -21.39 25.67 -4.35
C THR A 17 -20.84 25.33 -2.96
N PRO A 18 -21.43 24.34 -2.25
CA PRO A 18 -20.76 23.81 -1.07
C PRO A 18 -19.46 23.15 -1.56
N SER A 19 -18.32 23.63 -1.05
CA SER A 19 -17.09 22.86 -0.87
C SER A 19 -16.94 21.65 -1.79
N SER A 20 -16.44 21.86 -3.02
CA SER A 20 -15.85 20.75 -3.79
C SER A 20 -14.46 20.35 -3.25
N ASP A 21 -14.07 20.87 -2.08
CA ASP A 21 -12.80 20.58 -1.40
C ASP A 21 -12.86 19.33 -0.51
N PHE A 22 -13.57 18.29 -0.96
CA PHE A 22 -13.49 16.96 -0.34
C PHE A 22 -12.91 15.98 -1.38
N PRO A 23 -11.82 15.26 -1.06
CA PRO A 23 -11.22 14.32 -2.00
C PRO A 23 -12.27 13.26 -2.41
N HIS A 24 -12.43 13.08 -3.72
CA HIS A 24 -13.50 12.34 -4.39
C HIS A 24 -13.52 10.81 -4.18
N ARG A 25 -12.87 10.29 -3.13
CA ARG A 25 -12.80 8.85 -2.86
C ARG A 25 -13.38 8.51 -1.50
N SER A 26 -14.17 7.44 -1.48
CA SER A 26 -14.62 6.82 -0.25
C SER A 26 -13.41 6.29 0.54
N ARG A 27 -13.57 6.19 1.85
CA ARG A 27 -12.56 5.58 2.73
C ARG A 27 -12.22 4.16 2.28
N GLU A 28 -13.20 3.41 1.79
CA GLU A 28 -13.03 2.04 1.33
C GLU A 28 -12.11 1.97 0.10
N GLU A 29 -12.35 2.83 -0.89
CA GLU A 29 -11.49 2.94 -2.09
C GLU A 29 -10.06 3.34 -1.72
N GLU A 30 -9.90 4.26 -0.76
CA GLU A 30 -8.58 4.69 -0.29
C GLU A 30 -7.82 3.53 0.37
N LEU A 31 -8.50 2.70 1.18
CA LEU A 31 -7.90 1.49 1.76
C LEU A 31 -7.53 0.45 0.70
N ASP A 32 -8.31 0.31 -0.37
CA ASP A 32 -7.95 -0.57 -1.50
C ASP A 32 -6.67 -0.13 -2.20
N ILE A 33 -6.55 1.17 -2.44
CA ILE A 33 -5.38 1.75 -3.08
C ILE A 33 -4.14 1.54 -2.20
N GLN A 34 -4.25 1.81 -0.89
CA GLN A 34 -3.17 1.60 0.06
C GLN A 34 -2.78 0.13 0.16
N LEU A 35 -3.76 -0.77 0.30
CA LEU A 35 -3.54 -2.20 0.39
C LEU A 35 -2.84 -2.73 -0.87
N ALA A 36 -3.35 -2.37 -2.05
CA ALA A 36 -2.76 -2.79 -3.30
C ALA A 36 -1.37 -2.16 -3.51
N GLY A 37 -1.12 -0.96 -3.00
CA GLY A 37 0.22 -0.35 -2.98
C GLY A 37 1.21 -1.14 -2.13
N HIS A 38 0.82 -1.52 -0.91
CA HIS A 38 1.68 -2.29 -0.01
C HIS A 38 1.92 -3.72 -0.52
N LEU A 39 0.90 -4.40 -1.04
CA LEU A 39 1.06 -5.73 -1.62
C LEU A 39 1.92 -5.72 -2.89
N ALA A 40 1.84 -4.69 -3.72
CA ALA A 40 2.71 -4.55 -4.90
C ALA A 40 4.16 -4.32 -4.49
N ALA A 41 4.41 -3.47 -3.49
CA ALA A 41 5.75 -3.27 -2.95
C ALA A 41 6.31 -4.55 -2.31
N LEU A 42 5.48 -5.31 -1.59
CA LEU A 42 5.86 -6.60 -1.02
C LEU A 42 6.24 -7.61 -2.11
N LEU A 43 5.40 -7.75 -3.15
CA LEU A 43 5.67 -8.63 -4.29
C LEU A 43 7.00 -8.28 -4.98
N ALA A 44 7.30 -6.98 -5.17
CA ALA A 44 8.56 -6.56 -5.76
C ALA A 44 9.77 -7.01 -4.91
N VAL A 45 9.70 -6.84 -3.58
CA VAL A 45 10.77 -7.31 -2.67
C VAL A 45 10.87 -8.83 -2.67
N THR A 46 9.74 -9.56 -2.74
CA THR A 46 9.74 -11.02 -2.87
C THR A 46 10.40 -11.47 -4.18
N ASP A 47 10.12 -10.81 -5.31
CA ASP A 47 10.77 -11.10 -6.58
C ASP A 47 12.28 -10.77 -6.56
N GLU A 48 12.69 -9.72 -5.84
CA GLU A 48 14.11 -9.44 -5.58
C GLU A 48 14.78 -10.55 -4.75
N LEU A 49 14.12 -11.03 -3.69
CA LEU A 49 14.61 -12.15 -2.87
C LEU A 49 14.72 -13.43 -3.69
N ARG A 50 13.74 -13.75 -4.54
CA ARG A 50 13.77 -14.93 -5.43
C ARG A 50 14.94 -14.91 -6.41
N ALA A 51 15.35 -13.74 -6.85
CA ALA A 51 16.51 -13.60 -7.73
C ALA A 51 17.84 -13.87 -7.00
N LEU A 52 17.90 -13.65 -5.70
CA LEU A 52 19.07 -13.88 -4.86
C LEU A 52 19.13 -15.32 -4.30
N GLU A 53 18.00 -15.80 -3.79
CA GLU A 53 17.85 -17.09 -3.14
C GLU A 53 16.55 -17.75 -3.63
N PRO A 54 16.60 -18.45 -4.78
CA PRO A 54 15.45 -19.14 -5.32
C PRO A 54 14.94 -20.19 -4.33
N SER A 55 13.65 -20.13 -3.99
CA SER A 55 12.99 -21.12 -3.15
C SER A 55 11.54 -21.29 -3.56
N SER A 56 11.03 -22.52 -3.44
CA SER A 56 9.64 -22.86 -3.76
C SER A 56 8.65 -22.09 -2.90
N GLU A 57 9.01 -21.77 -1.65
CA GLU A 57 8.17 -20.97 -0.76
C GLU A 57 8.01 -19.53 -1.24
N LEU A 58 9.10 -18.91 -1.73
CA LEU A 58 9.04 -17.57 -2.31
C LEU A 58 8.30 -17.56 -3.64
N ASP A 59 8.39 -18.62 -4.45
CA ASP A 59 7.61 -18.77 -5.68
C ASP A 59 6.10 -18.79 -5.39
N VAL A 60 5.68 -19.64 -4.45
CA VAL A 60 4.28 -19.71 -4.00
C VAL A 60 3.83 -18.39 -3.38
N ALA A 61 4.69 -17.73 -2.61
CA ALA A 61 4.40 -16.41 -2.03
C ALA A 61 4.12 -15.37 -3.12
N ALA A 62 4.98 -15.31 -4.14
CA ALA A 62 4.86 -14.36 -5.24
C ALA A 62 3.55 -14.60 -6.03
N GLU A 63 3.19 -15.86 -6.27
CA GLU A 63 1.93 -16.20 -6.94
C GLU A 63 0.70 -15.80 -6.13
N ARG A 64 0.69 -16.09 -4.82
CA ARG A 64 -0.43 -15.72 -3.92
C ARG A 64 -0.57 -14.20 -3.83
N LEU A 65 0.53 -13.47 -3.75
CA LEU A 65 0.54 -11.99 -3.74
C LEU A 65 0.03 -11.42 -5.07
N ALA A 66 0.49 -11.96 -6.21
CA ALA A 66 0.01 -11.56 -7.52
C ALA A 66 -1.49 -11.83 -7.70
N GLY A 67 -1.98 -12.99 -7.24
CA GLY A 67 -3.40 -13.32 -7.23
C GLY A 67 -4.24 -12.33 -6.42
N GLN A 68 -3.76 -11.93 -5.24
CA GLN A 68 -4.44 -10.93 -4.41
C GLN A 68 -4.44 -9.54 -5.06
N LEU A 69 -3.35 -9.15 -5.73
CA LEU A 69 -3.28 -7.90 -6.49
C LEU A 69 -4.24 -7.90 -7.68
N THR A 70 -4.34 -9.00 -8.42
CA THR A 70 -5.31 -9.15 -9.51
C THR A 70 -6.74 -9.06 -8.99
N ARG A 71 -7.03 -9.65 -7.83
CA ARG A 71 -8.35 -9.52 -7.19
C ARG A 71 -8.67 -8.07 -6.84
N LEU A 72 -7.71 -7.32 -6.29
CA LEU A 72 -7.92 -5.94 -5.84
C LEU A 72 -7.95 -4.92 -6.99
N ARG A 73 -7.12 -5.11 -8.03
CA ARG A 73 -6.94 -4.15 -9.14
C ARG A 73 -7.63 -4.57 -10.44
N GLY A 74 -8.10 -5.81 -10.54
CA GLY A 74 -8.67 -6.39 -11.76
C GLY A 74 -7.63 -6.77 -12.83
N ALA A 75 -6.34 -6.55 -12.59
CA ALA A 75 -5.27 -6.83 -13.54
C ALA A 75 -4.00 -7.32 -12.83
N SER A 76 -3.26 -8.18 -13.51
CA SER A 76 -1.99 -8.71 -12.99
C SER A 76 -0.94 -7.60 -12.88
N PRO A 77 -0.21 -7.50 -11.75
CA PRO A 77 0.85 -6.53 -11.59
C PRO A 77 2.00 -6.80 -12.56
N SER A 78 2.61 -5.75 -13.09
CA SER A 78 3.85 -5.86 -13.86
C SER A 78 4.99 -6.32 -12.95
N ARG A 79 5.60 -7.47 -13.26
CA ARG A 79 6.77 -7.98 -12.53
C ARG A 79 8.04 -7.42 -13.14
N ALA A 80 8.83 -6.69 -12.34
CA ALA A 80 10.14 -6.23 -12.76
C ALA A 80 11.14 -7.39 -12.70
N SER A 81 11.98 -7.52 -13.72
CA SER A 81 13.15 -8.39 -13.62
C SER A 81 14.12 -7.76 -12.62
N SER A 82 14.38 -8.44 -11.51
CA SER A 82 15.28 -7.95 -10.45
C SER A 82 16.67 -7.66 -11.03
N ALA A 83 17.15 -6.44 -10.86
CA ALA A 83 18.53 -6.09 -11.18
C ALA A 83 19.45 -6.76 -10.15
N ALA A 84 20.60 -7.29 -10.59
CA ALA A 84 21.54 -8.08 -9.78
C ALA A 84 21.78 -7.47 -8.39
N ALA A 85 21.02 -7.95 -7.40
CA ALA A 85 21.18 -7.58 -6.02
C ALA A 85 22.39 -8.34 -5.45
N SER A 86 23.05 -7.76 -4.45
CA SER A 86 24.15 -8.41 -3.75
C SER A 86 23.62 -9.19 -2.55
N THR A 87 24.15 -10.38 -2.28
CA THR A 87 23.84 -11.20 -1.09
C THR A 87 24.00 -10.43 0.24
N SER A 88 24.88 -9.41 0.28
CA SER A 88 25.03 -8.51 1.44
C SER A 88 23.76 -7.71 1.82
N ARG A 89 22.71 -7.71 1.00
CA ARG A 89 21.45 -7.00 1.27
C ARG A 89 20.28 -7.93 1.62
N LEU A 90 20.53 -9.23 1.74
CA LEU A 90 19.48 -10.24 1.93
C LEU A 90 18.69 -9.99 3.23
N ASP A 91 19.36 -9.80 4.37
CA ASP A 91 18.71 -9.47 5.65
C ASP A 91 17.90 -8.17 5.60
N ALA A 92 18.42 -7.16 4.89
CA ALA A 92 17.72 -5.89 4.71
C ALA A 92 16.46 -6.05 3.85
N LEU A 93 16.48 -6.97 2.88
CA LEU A 93 15.30 -7.31 2.07
C LEU A 93 14.26 -8.07 2.90
N HIS A 94 14.66 -9.03 3.75
CA HIS A 94 13.71 -9.66 4.69
C HIS A 94 13.10 -8.66 5.65
N LEU A 95 13.91 -7.79 6.26
CA LEU A 95 13.39 -6.74 7.16
C LEU A 95 12.42 -5.81 6.44
N ARG A 96 12.73 -5.40 5.20
CA ARG A 96 11.84 -4.58 4.38
C ARG A 96 10.54 -5.33 4.05
N ALA A 97 10.62 -6.60 3.67
CA ALA A 97 9.45 -7.42 3.37
C ALA A 97 8.57 -7.61 4.62
N HIS A 98 9.16 -7.90 5.78
CA HIS A 98 8.46 -7.98 7.07
C HIS A 98 7.71 -6.67 7.39
N ALA A 99 8.37 -5.53 7.26
CA ALA A 99 7.76 -4.22 7.53
C ALA A 99 6.64 -3.86 6.53
N LEU A 100 6.74 -4.28 5.27
CA LEU A 100 5.69 -4.10 4.26
C LEU A 100 4.49 -5.00 4.54
N ALA A 101 4.74 -6.26 4.91
CA ALA A 101 3.72 -7.21 5.31
C ALA A 101 2.93 -6.72 6.54
N GLY A 102 3.61 -6.16 7.55
CA GLY A 102 2.94 -5.54 8.69
C GLY A 102 2.05 -4.36 8.33
N ARG A 103 2.48 -3.50 7.40
CA ARG A 103 1.63 -2.39 6.89
C ARG A 103 0.42 -2.90 6.12
N ALA A 104 0.62 -3.89 5.25
CA ALA A 104 -0.48 -4.52 4.50
C ALA A 104 -1.49 -5.17 5.44
N LEU A 105 -1.03 -5.83 6.51
CA LEU A 105 -1.88 -6.45 7.54
C LEU A 105 -2.81 -5.43 8.21
N VAL A 106 -2.28 -4.28 8.65
CA VAL A 106 -3.08 -3.22 9.30
C VAL A 106 -4.15 -2.67 8.37
N VAL A 107 -3.80 -2.40 7.11
CA VAL A 107 -4.75 -1.87 6.12
C VAL A 107 -5.82 -2.92 5.77
N ALA A 108 -5.41 -4.18 5.57
CA ALA A 108 -6.34 -5.28 5.30
C ALA A 108 -7.33 -5.50 6.46
N ALA A 109 -6.85 -5.47 7.71
CA ALA A 109 -7.70 -5.55 8.89
C ALA A 109 -8.67 -4.35 8.98
N SER A 110 -8.20 -3.15 8.68
CA SER A 110 -9.02 -1.93 8.67
C SER A 110 -10.14 -1.94 7.63
N ARG A 111 -9.94 -2.69 6.53
CA ARG A 111 -10.92 -2.95 5.48
C ARG A 111 -11.82 -4.16 5.79
N ALA A 112 -11.46 -4.97 6.77
CA ALA A 112 -12.02 -6.31 7.01
C ALA A 112 -11.81 -7.29 5.82
N ASP A 113 -10.72 -7.15 5.07
CA ASP A 113 -10.31 -8.15 4.07
C ASP A 113 -9.49 -9.27 4.75
N THR A 114 -10.20 -10.26 5.28
CA THR A 114 -9.61 -11.38 6.03
C THR A 114 -8.58 -12.16 5.20
N ALA A 115 -8.83 -12.33 3.89
CA ALA A 115 -7.91 -13.07 3.03
C ALA A 115 -6.57 -12.33 2.87
N ALA A 116 -6.62 -11.02 2.64
CA ALA A 116 -5.42 -10.19 2.58
C ALA A 116 -4.70 -10.12 3.94
N ALA A 117 -5.46 -10.08 5.04
CA ALA A 117 -4.90 -10.04 6.38
C ALA A 117 -4.14 -11.33 6.71
N ILE A 118 -4.74 -12.50 6.47
CA ILE A 118 -4.08 -13.80 6.68
C ILE A 118 -2.81 -13.92 5.84
N LEU A 119 -2.89 -13.61 4.54
CA LEU A 119 -1.71 -13.65 3.67
C LEU A 119 -0.61 -12.70 4.17
N SER A 120 -0.97 -11.49 4.60
CA SER A 120 0.00 -10.51 5.12
C SER A 120 0.66 -11.00 6.41
N ALA A 121 -0.09 -11.62 7.32
CA ALA A 121 0.47 -12.23 8.53
C ALA A 121 1.42 -13.39 8.20
N GLU A 122 1.01 -14.31 7.32
CA GLU A 122 1.85 -15.42 6.86
C GLU A 122 3.15 -14.94 6.18
N ARG A 123 3.15 -13.78 5.52
CA ARG A 123 4.37 -13.19 4.93
C ARG A 123 5.21 -12.46 5.96
N MET A 124 4.59 -11.77 6.90
CA MET A 124 5.29 -11.12 8.00
C MET A 124 6.09 -12.16 8.81
N ASP A 125 5.47 -13.28 9.19
CA ASP A 125 6.14 -14.36 9.92
C ASP A 125 7.26 -15.02 9.10
N ALA A 126 7.03 -15.27 7.81
CA ALA A 126 8.04 -15.86 6.92
C ALA A 126 9.29 -14.96 6.72
N HIS A 127 9.12 -13.64 6.85
CA HIS A 127 10.22 -12.68 6.77
C HIS A 127 10.75 -12.23 8.14
N ALA A 128 10.28 -12.83 9.24
CA ALA A 128 10.83 -12.58 10.55
C ALA A 128 12.28 -13.05 10.56
N VAL A 129 13.23 -12.11 10.55
CA VAL A 129 14.64 -12.42 10.76
C VAL A 129 14.79 -12.81 12.22
N THR A 130 15.00 -14.11 12.49
CA THR A 130 15.43 -14.57 13.80
C THR A 130 16.83 -14.04 14.05
N VAL A 131 16.92 -12.93 14.77
CA VAL A 131 18.19 -12.46 15.33
C VAL A 131 18.57 -13.44 16.44
N VAL A 132 19.29 -14.49 16.08
CA VAL A 132 20.03 -15.29 17.06
C VAL A 132 21.23 -14.44 17.45
N ALA A 133 21.21 -13.93 18.68
CA ALA A 133 22.29 -13.17 19.29
C ALA A 133 23.45 -14.07 19.72
#